data_AF-A0AAD4VVN9-F1
#
_entry.id   AF-A0AAD4VVN9-F1
#
_cell.length_a   1.000
_cell.length_b   1.000
_cell.length_c   1.000
_cell.angle_alpha   90.00
_cell.angle_beta   90.00
_cell.angle_gamma   90.00
#
_symmetry.space_group_name_H-M   'P 1'
#
loop_
_entity.id
_entity.type
_entity.pdbx_description
1 polymer ?
#
loop_
_entity_poly.entity_id
_entity_poly.type
_entity_poly.pdbx_seq_one_letter_code
_entity_poly.pdbx_strand_id
1 'polypeptide(L)'
;MLDTVFLTVVYTIFISGSILMVGWDASGLPYIYDISRDRVHYKTKSEVCNGFANGSGSDKVYEYFNDCNIVVRSSNELLANVTRALLFATFFDEKSGGYLRLFKVTKTNAIDVYRRSVLEALFDNYDALASYLRNSLFFLFPTKHYKYTHEHNVNVHKVFREIFPEDYVQNVVVKKGEEYTIRLVHFNKPVVELYEQLRIENLERDASPQLEAQMEQVGLEQFQKGPILFGMPTQMLVAGLLDVLRV
;
A
#
# COMPACT_ATOMS: atom_id res chain seq x y z
N MET A 1 -26.16 11.00 14.43
CA MET A 1 -26.78 9.68 14.19
C MET A 1 -25.83 8.94 13.26
N LEU A 2 -25.22 7.83 13.69
CA LEU A 2 -24.28 7.07 12.87
C LEU A 2 -25.04 6.46 11.68
N ASP A 3 -24.98 7.08 10.51
CA ASP A 3 -25.46 6.51 9.24
C ASP A 3 -24.56 5.35 8.82
N THR A 4 -24.68 4.27 9.57
CA THR A 4 -24.15 2.93 9.40
C THR A 4 -23.49 2.67 8.04
N VAL A 5 -22.17 2.81 7.98
CA VAL A 5 -21.34 2.33 6.88
C VAL A 5 -20.67 1.05 7.36
N PHE A 6 -20.94 -0.05 6.68
CA PHE A 6 -20.04 -1.20 6.72
C PHE A 6 -19.21 -1.15 5.46
N LEU A 7 -17.91 -1.34 5.65
CA LEU A 7 -16.96 -1.39 4.58
C LEU A 7 -16.43 -2.81 4.45
N THR A 8 -16.77 -3.43 3.32
CA THR A 8 -16.29 -4.77 2.98
C THR A 8 -14.98 -4.67 2.22
N VAL A 9 -13.98 -5.39 2.70
CA VAL A 9 -12.70 -5.60 2.04
C VAL A 9 -12.81 -6.87 1.19
N VAL A 10 -12.63 -6.77 -0.12
CA VAL A 10 -12.50 -7.95 -0.99
C VAL A 10 -11.06 -7.98 -1.51
N TYR A 11 -10.25 -8.90 -0.98
CA TYR A 11 -8.98 -9.28 -1.58
C TYR A 11 -9.06 -10.74 -2.05
N THR A 12 -8.74 -10.98 -3.32
CA THR A 12 -8.86 -12.31 -3.94
C THR A 12 -7.49 -12.82 -4.35
N ILE A 13 -6.91 -13.75 -3.57
CA ILE A 13 -5.99 -14.77 -4.08
C ILE A 13 -6.45 -16.12 -3.52
N PHE A 14 -6.99 -16.97 -4.41
CA PHE A 14 -7.54 -18.29 -4.11
C PHE A 14 -6.42 -19.33 -3.95
N ILE A 15 -6.24 -19.89 -2.75
CA ILE A 15 -6.10 -21.33 -2.48
C ILE A 15 -6.57 -21.57 -1.02
N SER A 16 -7.80 -22.09 -0.83
CA SER A 16 -8.57 -22.17 0.44
C SER A 16 -9.39 -20.91 0.76
N GLY A 17 -10.64 -20.87 0.26
CA GLY A 17 -11.50 -19.69 0.36
C GLY A 17 -12.05 -19.45 1.78
N SER A 18 -11.88 -18.24 2.29
CA SER A 18 -12.70 -17.67 3.37
C SER A 18 -13.56 -16.56 2.78
N ILE A 19 -14.88 -16.61 2.99
CA ILE A 19 -15.84 -15.69 2.39
C ILE A 19 -16.36 -14.74 3.47
N LEU A 20 -16.28 -13.43 3.20
CA LEU A 20 -16.98 -12.42 3.98
C LEU A 20 -18.35 -12.14 3.33
N MET A 21 -19.43 -12.43 4.05
CA MET A 21 -20.78 -12.05 3.66
C MET A 21 -21.22 -10.84 4.48
N VAL A 22 -21.61 -9.77 3.80
CA VAL A 22 -22.02 -8.52 4.44
C VAL A 22 -23.44 -8.19 4.03
N GLY A 23 -24.29 -7.80 4.98
CA GLY A 23 -25.69 -7.53 4.72
C GLY A 23 -26.42 -6.92 5.91
N TRP A 24 -27.74 -6.94 5.80
CA TRP A 24 -28.67 -6.46 6.82
C TRP A 24 -29.68 -7.57 7.12
N ASP A 25 -29.91 -7.85 8.40
CA ASP A 25 -30.85 -8.88 8.81
C ASP A 25 -32.30 -8.38 8.78
N ALA A 26 -33.25 -9.28 9.07
CA ALA A 26 -34.67 -8.96 9.11
C ALA A 26 -35.05 -7.93 10.19
N SER A 27 -34.22 -7.77 11.23
CA SER A 27 -34.40 -6.72 12.25
C SER A 27 -33.86 -5.35 11.80
N GLY A 28 -33.24 -5.31 10.61
CA GLY A 28 -32.63 -4.11 10.09
C GLY A 28 -31.34 -3.77 10.82
N LEU A 29 -30.65 -4.75 11.39
CA LEU A 29 -29.29 -4.62 11.91
C LEU A 29 -28.28 -5.11 10.86
N PRO A 30 -27.14 -4.43 10.74
CA PRO A 30 -26.08 -4.84 9.85
C PRO A 30 -25.29 -6.01 10.43
N TYR A 31 -24.81 -6.89 9.56
CA TYR A 31 -23.97 -8.03 9.93
C TYR A 31 -22.81 -8.23 8.94
N ILE A 32 -21.73 -8.79 9.46
CA ILE A 32 -20.68 -9.43 8.66
C ILE A 32 -20.53 -10.86 9.18
N TYR A 33 -20.60 -11.84 8.27
CA TYR A 33 -20.22 -13.23 8.52
C TYR A 33 -18.86 -13.50 7.91
N ASP A 34 -17.95 -14.08 8.69
CA ASP A 34 -16.75 -14.74 8.20
C ASP A 34 -17.01 -16.24 8.15
N ILE A 35 -17.01 -16.78 6.93
CA ILE A 35 -17.33 -18.17 6.64
C ILE A 35 -16.05 -18.85 6.18
N SER A 36 -15.52 -19.68 7.09
CA SER A 36 -14.40 -20.59 6.82
C SER A 36 -14.92 -22.03 6.74
N ARG A 37 -14.10 -22.97 6.24
CA ARG A 37 -14.50 -24.37 5.98
C ARG A 37 -15.26 -25.03 7.15
N ASP A 38 -14.88 -24.73 8.39
CA ASP A 38 -15.42 -25.40 9.58
C ASP A 38 -16.09 -24.44 10.57
N ARG A 39 -16.11 -23.13 10.31
CA ARG A 39 -16.60 -22.13 11.28
C ARG A 39 -17.28 -20.95 10.61
N VAL A 40 -18.40 -20.54 11.20
CA VAL A 40 -19.10 -19.29 10.90
C VAL A 40 -18.98 -18.38 12.12
N HIS A 41 -18.30 -17.26 11.95
CA HIS A 41 -18.24 -16.19 12.94
C HIS A 41 -19.04 -14.99 12.42
N TYR A 42 -19.71 -14.26 13.31
CA TYR A 42 -20.41 -13.05 12.91
C TYR A 42 -20.11 -11.89 13.85
N LYS A 43 -20.13 -10.69 13.28
CA LYS A 43 -20.05 -9.42 14.01
C LYS A 43 -21.20 -8.53 13.55
N THR A 44 -21.70 -7.73 14.48
CA THR A 44 -22.69 -6.67 14.22
C THR A 44 -22.08 -5.31 14.59
N LYS A 45 -22.92 -4.27 14.70
CA LYS A 45 -22.53 -2.89 15.00
C LYS A 45 -21.55 -2.79 16.17
N SER A 46 -20.50 -1.99 15.98
CA SER A 46 -19.44 -1.71 16.96
C SER A 46 -19.11 -0.20 16.94
N GLU A 47 -18.73 0.35 18.09
CA GLU A 47 -18.24 1.74 18.24
C GLU A 47 -16.72 1.87 18.02
N VAL A 48 -16.02 0.74 18.02
CA VAL A 48 -14.61 0.63 17.62
C VAL A 48 -14.51 0.03 16.23
N CYS A 49 -13.43 0.34 15.51
CA CYS A 49 -13.14 -0.23 14.19
C CYS A 49 -12.84 -1.72 14.31
N ASN A 50 -13.91 -2.53 14.34
CA ASN A 50 -13.86 -3.97 14.54
C ASN A 50 -14.59 -4.65 13.37
N GLY A 51 -13.93 -5.63 12.77
CA GLY A 51 -14.42 -6.32 11.58
C GLY A 51 -13.69 -7.62 11.35
N PHE A 52 -13.75 -8.11 10.12
CA PHE A 52 -12.97 -9.25 9.66
C PHE A 52 -12.08 -8.79 8.51
N ALA A 53 -10.84 -9.26 8.50
CA ALA A 53 -9.90 -9.11 7.41
C ALA A 53 -9.43 -10.50 7.02
N ASN A 54 -9.58 -10.85 5.74
CA ASN A 54 -9.15 -12.12 5.17
C ASN A 54 -8.03 -11.90 4.15
N GLY A 55 -7.20 -12.92 3.93
CA GLY A 55 -6.04 -12.87 3.04
C GLY A 55 -4.73 -12.60 3.76
N SER A 56 -3.62 -12.55 3.01
CA SER A 56 -2.26 -12.40 3.55
C SER A 56 -2.02 -11.09 4.29
N GLY A 57 -2.64 -9.99 3.85
CA GLY A 57 -2.52 -8.68 4.49
C GLY A 57 -3.40 -8.47 5.73
N SER A 58 -4.15 -9.49 6.17
CA SER A 58 -5.09 -9.37 7.31
C SER A 58 -4.39 -8.93 8.59
N ASP A 59 -3.25 -9.53 8.92
CA ASP A 59 -2.45 -9.17 10.09
C ASP A 59 -2.02 -7.69 10.06
N LYS A 60 -1.66 -7.17 8.88
CA LYS A 60 -1.29 -5.77 8.70
C LYS A 60 -2.45 -4.81 8.87
N VAL A 61 -3.66 -5.20 8.45
CA VAL A 61 -4.88 -4.42 8.73
C VAL A 61 -5.10 -4.29 10.24
N TYR A 62 -4.98 -5.40 10.99
CA TYR A 62 -5.16 -5.37 12.45
C TYR A 62 -4.04 -4.65 13.18
N GLU A 63 -2.79 -4.78 12.72
CA GLU A 63 -1.63 -4.02 13.21
C GLU A 63 -1.93 -2.50 13.16
N TYR A 64 -2.38 -2.00 12.02
CA TYR A 64 -2.75 -0.58 11.88
C TYR A 64 -3.87 -0.15 12.83
N PHE A 65 -4.92 -0.96 12.97
CA PHE A 65 -6.04 -0.63 13.87
C PHE A 65 -5.62 -0.61 15.34
N ASN A 66 -4.74 -1.52 15.75
CA ASN A 66 -4.21 -1.58 17.11
C ASN A 66 -3.31 -0.38 17.40
N ASP A 67 -2.41 -0.03 16.48
CA ASP A 67 -1.51 1.10 16.62
C ASP A 67 -2.25 2.43 16.74
N CYS A 68 -3.34 2.60 15.99
CA CYS A 68 -4.12 3.84 15.97
C CYS A 68 -5.19 3.95 17.07
N ASN A 69 -5.48 2.87 17.81
CA ASN A 69 -6.53 2.80 18.84
C ASN A 69 -7.86 3.45 18.40
N ILE A 70 -8.40 3.00 17.26
CA ILE A 70 -9.43 3.74 16.51
C ILE A 70 -10.83 3.65 17.15
N VAL A 71 -11.30 4.77 17.69
CA VAL A 71 -12.70 4.99 18.07
C VAL A 71 -13.43 5.69 16.91
N VAL A 72 -14.57 5.15 16.49
CA VAL A 72 -15.30 5.61 15.31
C VAL A 72 -16.53 6.41 15.72
N ARG A 73 -16.57 7.70 15.39
CA ARG A 73 -17.70 8.60 15.72
C ARG A 73 -18.60 8.87 14.51
N SER A 74 -18.09 8.65 13.30
CA SER A 74 -18.86 8.78 12.07
C SER A 74 -18.50 7.73 11.03
N SER A 75 -19.41 7.56 10.07
CA SER A 75 -19.19 6.69 8.92
C SER A 75 -18.07 7.15 7.98
N ASN A 76 -17.81 8.45 7.92
CA ASN A 76 -16.71 9.00 7.13
C ASN A 76 -15.36 8.73 7.82
N GLU A 77 -15.31 8.81 9.15
CA GLU A 77 -14.12 8.40 9.92
C GLU A 77 -13.84 6.91 9.74
N LEU A 78 -14.87 6.06 9.79
CA LEU A 78 -14.72 4.64 9.51
C LEU A 78 -14.15 4.40 8.12
N LEU A 79 -14.72 5.07 7.11
CA LEU A 79 -14.25 4.96 5.73
C LEU A 79 -12.77 5.32 5.62
N ALA A 80 -12.37 6.47 6.16
CA ALA A 80 -10.97 6.91 6.13
C ALA A 80 -10.04 5.92 6.85
N ASN A 81 -10.43 5.45 8.03
CA ASN A 81 -9.60 4.54 8.82
C ASN A 81 -9.42 3.18 8.17
N VAL A 82 -10.47 2.61 7.55
CA VAL A 82 -10.30 1.36 6.83
C VAL A 82 -9.54 1.57 5.51
N THR A 83 -9.72 2.68 4.79
CA THR A 83 -8.86 3.01 3.64
C THR A 83 -7.39 2.98 4.03
N ARG A 84 -7.03 3.63 5.14
CA ARG A 84 -5.66 3.69 5.65
C ARG A 84 -5.13 2.33 6.09
N ALA A 85 -5.95 1.51 6.77
CA ALA A 85 -5.54 0.16 7.18
C ALA A 85 -5.29 -0.76 5.99
N LEU A 86 -6.13 -0.67 4.94
CA LEU A 86 -5.90 -1.39 3.69
C LEU A 86 -4.64 -0.91 3.00
N LEU A 87 -4.47 0.40 2.94
CA LEU A 87 -3.30 1.00 2.32
C LEU A 87 -2.02 0.60 3.05
N PHE A 88 -2.06 0.58 4.39
CA PHE A 88 -0.98 0.04 5.22
C PHE A 88 -0.70 -1.42 4.85
N ALA A 89 -1.71 -2.29 4.77
CA ALA A 89 -1.51 -3.66 4.33
C ALA A 89 -0.88 -3.76 2.94
N THR A 90 -1.28 -2.91 1.97
CA THR A 90 -0.65 -2.90 0.63
C THR A 90 0.81 -2.46 0.64
N PHE A 91 1.24 -1.69 1.64
CA PHE A 91 2.63 -1.28 1.78
C PHE A 91 3.47 -2.26 2.58
N PHE A 92 2.88 -3.11 3.43
CA PHE A 92 3.65 -3.97 4.34
C PHE A 92 3.38 -5.47 4.15
N ASP A 93 2.55 -5.88 3.20
CA ASP A 93 2.37 -7.27 2.74
C ASP A 93 2.77 -7.40 1.26
N GLU A 94 3.76 -8.25 0.97
CA GLU A 94 4.31 -8.47 -0.39
C GLU A 94 3.28 -9.01 -1.39
N LYS A 95 2.18 -9.58 -0.87
CA LYS A 95 1.12 -10.22 -1.66
C LYS A 95 -0.12 -9.34 -1.79
N SER A 96 -0.11 -8.10 -1.29
CA SER A 96 -1.21 -7.14 -1.37
C SER A 96 -0.84 -5.96 -2.28
N GLY A 97 -1.80 -5.41 -3.03
CA GLY A 97 -1.55 -4.24 -3.88
C GLY A 97 -2.58 -4.00 -4.97
N GLY A 98 -2.20 -3.20 -5.97
CA GLY A 98 -3.04 -2.88 -7.13
C GLY A 98 -3.98 -1.69 -6.88
N TYR A 99 -5.25 -1.98 -6.62
CA TYR A 99 -6.29 -0.97 -6.40
C TYR A 99 -6.98 -1.19 -5.05
N LEU A 100 -7.17 -0.11 -4.32
CA LEU A 100 -8.04 -0.08 -3.16
C LEU A 100 -9.47 0.15 -3.63
N ARG A 101 -10.38 -0.71 -3.18
CA ARG A 101 -11.81 -0.62 -3.44
C ARG A 101 -12.59 -0.77 -2.15
N LEU A 102 -13.61 0.05 -2.03
CA LEU A 102 -14.35 0.23 -0.79
C LEU A 102 -15.83 0.34 -1.12
N PHE A 103 -16.62 -0.56 -0.55
CA PHE A 103 -18.06 -0.61 -0.76
C PHE A 103 -18.80 -0.23 0.52
N LYS A 104 -19.74 0.71 0.41
CA LYS A 104 -20.72 1.00 1.46
C LYS A 104 -21.94 0.13 1.25
N VAL A 105 -22.24 -0.75 2.21
CA VAL A 105 -23.43 -1.61 2.18
C VAL A 105 -24.56 -0.98 3.00
N THR A 106 -25.68 -0.71 2.34
CA THR A 106 -26.93 -0.21 2.92
C THR A 106 -28.01 -1.29 2.87
N LYS A 107 -29.16 -1.07 3.51
CA LYS A 107 -30.28 -2.03 3.51
C LYS A 107 -30.76 -2.43 2.11
N THR A 108 -30.60 -1.53 1.13
CA THR A 108 -31.17 -1.68 -0.21
C THR A 108 -30.13 -1.77 -1.32
N ASN A 109 -28.86 -1.45 -1.05
CA ASN A 109 -27.83 -1.38 -2.08
C ASN A 109 -26.41 -1.51 -1.54
N ALA A 110 -25.47 -1.90 -2.40
CA ALA A 110 -24.03 -1.81 -2.18
C ALA A 110 -23.41 -0.80 -3.16
N ILE A 111 -22.74 0.22 -2.64
CA ILE A 111 -22.25 1.36 -3.41
C ILE A 111 -20.72 1.38 -3.37
N ASP A 112 -20.06 1.44 -4.54
CA ASP A 112 -18.62 1.71 -4.64
C ASP A 112 -18.36 3.17 -4.26
N VAL A 113 -17.77 3.39 -3.08
CA VAL A 113 -17.57 4.73 -2.51
C VAL A 113 -16.13 5.20 -2.65
N TYR A 114 -15.19 4.31 -2.95
CA TYR A 114 -13.80 4.68 -3.16
C TYR A 114 -13.08 3.63 -4.01
N ARG A 115 -12.46 4.11 -5.09
CA ARG A 115 -11.68 3.31 -6.03
C ARG A 115 -10.46 4.12 -6.50
N ARG A 116 -9.29 3.73 -6.02
CA ARG A 116 -8.00 4.38 -6.29
C ARG A 116 -6.90 3.33 -6.43
N SER A 117 -5.90 3.60 -7.27
CA SER A 117 -4.65 2.85 -7.22
C SER A 117 -3.93 3.08 -5.89
N VAL A 118 -3.03 2.18 -5.48
CA VAL A 118 -2.28 2.32 -4.23
C VAL A 118 -1.55 3.68 -4.14
N LEU A 119 -0.95 4.14 -5.24
CA LEU A 119 -0.22 5.41 -5.25
C LEU A 119 -1.15 6.63 -5.10
N GLU A 120 -2.30 6.63 -5.78
CA GLU A 120 -3.32 7.67 -5.60
C GLU A 120 -3.88 7.66 -4.18
N ALA A 121 -4.12 6.47 -3.62
CA ALA A 121 -4.62 6.35 -2.25
C ALA A 121 -3.61 6.85 -1.20
N LEU A 122 -2.31 6.66 -1.46
CA LEU A 122 -1.24 7.24 -0.65
C LEU A 122 -1.20 8.75 -0.75
N PHE A 123 -1.38 9.33 -1.94
CA PHE A 123 -1.47 10.77 -2.07
C PHE A 123 -2.62 11.34 -1.20
N ASP A 124 -3.79 10.71 -1.24
CA ASP A 124 -4.97 11.12 -0.47
C ASP A 124 -4.78 10.94 1.06
N ASN A 125 -3.86 10.08 1.50
CA ASN A 125 -3.69 9.68 2.91
C ASN A 125 -2.25 9.81 3.42
N TYR A 126 -1.42 10.63 2.77
CA TYR A 126 0.02 10.66 2.99
C TYR A 126 0.37 10.94 4.46
N ASP A 127 -0.19 12.01 5.02
CA ASP A 127 0.11 12.46 6.39
C ASP A 127 -0.18 11.37 7.44
N ALA A 128 -1.22 10.56 7.21
CA ALA A 128 -1.59 9.49 8.12
C ALA A 128 -0.64 8.28 8.06
N LEU A 129 0.14 8.14 6.98
CA LEU A 129 1.04 7.02 6.75
C LEU A 129 2.53 7.40 6.75
N ALA A 130 2.85 8.70 6.72
CA ALA A 130 4.22 9.20 6.61
C ALA A 130 5.17 8.59 7.67
N SER A 131 4.72 8.48 8.92
CA SER A 131 5.51 7.89 10.01
C SER A 131 5.86 6.42 9.78
N TYR A 132 4.98 5.65 9.14
CA TYR A 132 5.22 4.24 8.83
C TYR A 132 6.20 4.07 7.64
N LEU A 133 6.24 5.07 6.75
CA LEU A 133 7.12 5.07 5.58
C LEU A 133 8.55 5.53 5.88
N ARG A 134 8.85 5.99 7.12
CA ARG A 134 10.16 6.53 7.52
C ARG A 134 11.35 5.57 7.35
N ASN A 135 11.06 4.28 7.27
CA ASN A 135 12.05 3.21 7.06
C ASN A 135 12.02 2.68 5.61
N SER A 136 11.48 3.44 4.67
CA SER A 136 11.24 2.95 3.31
C SER A 136 11.74 3.92 2.26
N LEU A 137 12.16 3.40 1.11
CA LEU A 137 12.50 4.18 -0.08
C LEU A 137 11.68 3.69 -1.27
N PHE A 138 11.25 4.62 -2.12
CA PHE A 138 10.75 4.24 -3.44
C PHE A 138 11.94 3.88 -4.33
N PHE A 139 11.77 2.82 -5.12
CA PHE A 139 12.65 2.45 -6.21
C PHE A 139 11.84 2.26 -7.49
N LEU A 140 12.27 2.91 -8.56
CA LEU A 140 11.68 2.84 -9.88
C LEU A 140 12.60 2.01 -10.77
N PHE A 141 12.04 0.95 -11.33
CA PHE A 141 12.77 0.05 -12.21
C PHE A 141 12.21 0.15 -13.63
N PRO A 142 13.05 0.43 -14.65
CA PRO A 142 12.55 0.57 -16.02
C PRO A 142 12.00 -0.75 -16.57
N THR A 143 10.72 -0.75 -16.93
CA THR A 143 10.03 -1.93 -17.46
C THR A 143 10.51 -2.32 -18.86
N LYS A 144 11.11 -1.39 -19.62
CA LYS A 144 11.64 -1.65 -20.98
C LYS A 144 12.68 -2.78 -21.04
N HIS A 145 13.34 -3.09 -19.93
CA HIS A 145 14.40 -4.09 -19.87
C HIS A 145 13.92 -5.48 -19.46
N TYR A 146 12.66 -5.64 -19.01
CA TYR A 146 12.15 -6.93 -18.56
C TYR A 146 10.61 -6.95 -18.41
N LYS A 147 10.00 -8.11 -18.68
CA LYS A 147 8.58 -8.35 -18.36
C LYS A 147 8.45 -8.74 -16.90
N TYR A 148 7.56 -8.09 -16.15
CA TYR A 148 7.31 -8.47 -14.75
C TYR A 148 6.83 -9.93 -14.64
N THR A 149 7.57 -10.78 -13.94
CA THR A 149 7.18 -12.14 -13.54
C THR A 149 7.41 -12.36 -12.05
N HIS A 150 6.88 -13.46 -11.49
CA HIS A 150 7.18 -13.85 -10.11
C HIS A 150 8.68 -14.07 -9.89
N GLU A 151 9.37 -14.70 -10.84
CA GLU A 151 10.83 -14.89 -10.79
C GLU A 151 11.59 -13.56 -10.73
N HIS A 152 11.16 -12.55 -11.47
CA HIS A 152 11.74 -11.21 -11.37
C HIS A 152 11.58 -10.64 -9.96
N ASN A 153 10.42 -10.85 -9.31
CA ASN A 153 10.21 -10.41 -7.94
C ASN A 153 11.17 -11.10 -6.95
N VAL A 154 11.36 -12.41 -7.10
CA VAL A 154 12.30 -13.20 -6.30
C VAL A 154 13.74 -12.73 -6.52
N ASN A 155 14.12 -12.45 -7.77
CA ASN A 155 15.47 -11.97 -8.09
C ASN A 155 15.74 -10.58 -7.54
N VAL A 156 14.79 -9.64 -7.67
CA VAL A 156 14.92 -8.30 -7.06
C VAL A 156 15.07 -8.39 -5.55
N HIS A 157 14.32 -9.27 -4.89
CA HIS A 157 14.45 -9.51 -3.45
C HIS A 157 15.85 -10.02 -3.06
N LYS A 158 16.43 -10.93 -3.85
CA LYS A 158 17.81 -11.42 -3.64
C LYS A 158 18.82 -10.30 -3.82
N VAL A 159 18.71 -9.51 -4.89
CA VAL A 159 19.62 -8.40 -5.17
C VAL A 159 19.61 -7.38 -4.03
N PHE A 160 18.45 -6.96 -3.53
CA PHE A 160 18.41 -6.04 -2.39
C PHE A 160 19.02 -6.62 -1.12
N ARG A 161 18.84 -7.92 -0.87
CA ARG A 161 19.47 -8.62 0.25
C ARG A 161 20.99 -8.71 0.11
N GLU A 162 21.51 -8.81 -1.12
CA GLU A 162 22.95 -8.80 -1.37
C GLU A 162 23.56 -7.40 -1.20
N ILE A 163 22.83 -6.37 -1.64
CA ILE A 163 23.30 -4.97 -1.54
C ILE A 163 23.20 -4.43 -0.12
N PHE A 164 22.12 -4.77 0.61
CA PHE A 164 21.84 -4.27 1.95
C PHE A 164 21.62 -5.45 2.94
N PRO A 165 22.67 -6.25 3.21
CA PRO A 165 22.53 -7.53 3.92
C PRO A 165 22.00 -7.41 5.36
N GLU A 166 22.29 -6.32 6.06
CA GLU A 166 21.90 -6.13 7.46
C GLU A 166 20.60 -5.33 7.62
N ASP A 167 20.30 -4.45 6.67
CA ASP A 167 19.22 -3.48 6.82
C ASP A 167 17.98 -3.80 5.98
N TYR A 168 18.09 -4.57 4.89
CA TYR A 168 16.94 -4.89 4.04
C TYR A 168 15.93 -5.83 4.71
N VAL A 169 14.65 -5.45 4.67
CA VAL A 169 13.55 -6.26 5.19
C VAL A 169 12.82 -6.95 4.05
N GLN A 170 12.19 -6.15 3.19
CA GLN A 170 11.35 -6.63 2.11
C GLN A 170 11.14 -5.53 1.07
N ASN A 171 10.53 -5.88 -0.06
CA ASN A 171 10.05 -4.91 -1.03
C ASN A 171 8.65 -5.28 -1.51
N VAL A 172 7.83 -4.27 -1.76
CA VAL A 172 6.45 -4.42 -2.26
C VAL A 172 6.29 -3.67 -3.57
N VAL A 173 5.46 -4.21 -4.48
CA VAL A 173 5.17 -3.55 -5.76
C VAL A 173 3.99 -2.62 -5.58
N VAL A 174 4.24 -1.31 -5.69
CA VAL A 174 3.22 -0.28 -5.50
C VAL A 174 2.43 -0.02 -6.78
N LYS A 175 3.13 0.06 -7.92
CA LYS A 175 2.51 0.28 -9.24
C LYS A 175 3.35 -0.37 -10.34
N LYS A 176 2.67 -0.96 -11.32
CA LYS A 176 3.28 -1.40 -12.58
C LYS A 176 2.85 -0.40 -13.66
N GLY A 177 3.80 0.37 -14.17
CA GLY A 177 3.60 1.28 -15.30
C GLY A 177 4.28 0.75 -16.56
N GLU A 178 4.00 1.41 -17.67
CA GLU A 178 4.60 1.08 -18.98
C GLU A 178 6.10 1.35 -18.97
N GLU A 179 6.53 2.50 -18.48
CA GLU A 179 7.95 2.86 -18.41
C GLU A 179 8.65 2.32 -17.18
N TYR A 180 7.98 2.34 -16.02
CA TYR A 180 8.57 1.97 -14.73
C TYR A 180 7.66 1.08 -13.87
N THR A 181 8.28 0.14 -13.17
CA THR A 181 7.69 -0.53 -12.01
C THR A 181 8.14 0.20 -10.74
N ILE A 182 7.19 0.71 -9.96
CA ILE A 182 7.47 1.32 -8.65
C ILE A 182 7.42 0.25 -7.57
N ARG A 183 8.49 0.20 -6.78
CA ARG A 183 8.58 -0.60 -5.57
C ARG A 183 8.78 0.31 -4.37
N LEU A 184 8.22 -0.10 -3.25
CA LEU A 184 8.58 0.44 -1.95
C LEU A 184 9.46 -0.60 -1.26
N VAL A 185 10.66 -0.19 -0.87
CA VAL A 185 11.67 -1.06 -0.26
C VAL A 185 11.80 -0.66 1.20
N HIS A 186 11.72 -1.65 2.09
CA HIS A 186 11.69 -1.44 3.54
C HIS A 186 12.99 -1.87 4.17
N PHE A 187 13.40 -1.10 5.18
CA PHE A 187 14.63 -1.28 5.92
C PHE A 187 14.37 -1.38 7.44
N ASN A 188 15.31 -1.98 8.17
CA ASN A 188 15.23 -2.13 9.62
C ASN A 188 15.38 -0.79 10.37
N LYS A 189 16.09 0.16 9.76
CA LYS A 189 16.41 1.48 10.33
C LYS A 189 15.77 2.60 9.52
N PRO A 190 15.58 3.80 10.11
CA PRO A 190 15.22 4.99 9.36
C PRO A 190 16.16 5.23 8.18
N VAL A 191 15.60 5.56 7.01
CA VAL A 191 16.37 5.58 5.75
C VAL A 191 17.06 6.91 5.47
N VAL A 192 17.01 7.89 6.38
CA VAL A 192 17.55 9.24 6.13
C VAL A 192 19.06 9.18 5.85
N GLU A 193 19.82 8.49 6.70
CA GLU A 193 21.27 8.35 6.53
C GLU A 193 21.60 7.51 5.28
N LEU A 194 20.85 6.42 5.06
CA LEU A 194 21.01 5.58 3.87
C LEU A 194 20.72 6.36 2.58
N TYR A 195 19.66 7.15 2.56
CA TYR A 195 19.30 7.99 1.42
C TYR A 195 20.41 9.00 1.11
N GLU A 196 20.91 9.72 2.11
CA GLU A 196 22.00 10.68 1.91
C GLU A 196 23.29 10.01 1.44
N GLN A 197 23.64 8.85 2.00
CA GLN A 197 24.78 8.08 1.53
C GLN A 197 24.64 7.73 0.05
N LEU A 198 23.52 7.10 -0.32
CA LEU A 198 23.25 6.71 -1.71
C LEU A 198 23.22 7.92 -2.64
N ARG A 199 22.66 9.06 -2.18
CA ARG A 199 22.61 10.31 -2.95
C ARG A 199 24.00 10.87 -3.22
N ILE A 200 24.87 10.93 -2.21
CA ILE A 200 26.25 11.40 -2.37
C ILE A 200 27.02 10.52 -3.35
N GLU A 201 26.90 9.18 -3.24
CA GLU A 201 27.52 8.22 -4.17
C GLU A 201 27.05 8.40 -5.63
N ASN A 202 25.92 9.06 -5.87
CA ASN A 202 25.41 9.35 -7.21
C ASN A 202 25.92 10.66 -7.78
N LEU A 203 26.11 11.68 -6.93
CA LEU A 203 26.65 12.98 -7.35
C LEU A 203 28.09 12.86 -7.88
N GLU A 204 28.80 11.80 -7.51
CA GLU A 204 30.13 11.49 -8.02
C GLU A 204 30.13 10.85 -9.42
N ARG A 205 28.97 10.78 -10.11
CA ARG A 205 28.83 10.11 -11.41
C ARG A 205 28.43 11.09 -12.52
N ASP A 206 28.93 10.82 -13.73
CA ASP A 206 28.51 11.53 -14.94
C ASP A 206 27.09 11.08 -15.36
N ALA A 207 26.08 11.90 -15.07
CA ALA A 207 24.72 11.73 -15.59
C ALA A 207 24.42 12.73 -16.73
N SER A 208 23.41 12.42 -17.55
CA SER A 208 22.96 13.33 -18.61
C SER A 208 22.23 14.53 -18.01
N PRO A 209 22.55 15.79 -18.38
CA PRO A 209 21.91 16.98 -17.81
C PRO A 209 20.39 17.03 -17.96
N GLN A 210 19.84 16.41 -19.02
CA GLN A 210 18.40 16.33 -19.22
C GLN A 210 17.71 15.39 -18.22
N LEU A 211 18.37 14.29 -17.87
CA LEU A 211 17.86 13.32 -16.92
C LEU A 211 17.95 13.90 -15.49
N GLU A 212 19.03 14.60 -15.17
CA GLU A 212 19.21 15.29 -13.89
C GLU A 212 18.09 16.30 -13.63
N ALA A 213 17.76 17.16 -14.61
CA ALA A 213 16.71 18.17 -14.45
C ALA A 213 15.31 17.56 -14.21
N GLN A 214 14.99 16.42 -14.84
CA GLN A 214 13.72 15.72 -14.61
C GLN A 214 13.69 15.02 -13.25
N MET A 215 14.82 14.45 -12.83
CA MET A 215 14.98 13.78 -11.56
C MET A 215 14.92 14.75 -10.37
N GLU A 216 15.56 15.91 -10.49
CA GLU A 216 15.55 16.96 -9.47
C GLU A 216 14.12 17.47 -9.19
N GLN A 217 13.32 17.68 -10.25
CA GLN A 217 11.93 18.13 -10.12
C GLN A 217 11.04 17.15 -9.33
N VAL A 218 11.33 15.84 -9.44
CA VAL A 218 10.52 14.78 -8.84
C VAL A 218 11.13 14.29 -7.51
N GLY A 219 12.36 14.69 -7.19
CA GLY A 219 13.10 14.23 -6.01
C GLY A 219 13.61 12.80 -6.13
N LEU A 220 14.04 12.41 -7.34
CA LEU A 220 14.62 11.10 -7.64
C LEU A 220 16.13 11.16 -7.78
N GLU A 221 16.78 10.04 -7.49
CA GLU A 221 18.23 9.84 -7.52
C GLU A 221 18.56 8.57 -8.33
N GLN A 222 19.75 8.47 -8.95
CA GLN A 222 20.12 7.31 -9.78
C GLN A 222 20.80 6.23 -8.95
N PHE A 223 20.30 5.00 -8.92
CA PHE A 223 20.93 3.94 -8.15
C PHE A 223 22.02 3.19 -8.92
N GLN A 224 23.25 3.20 -8.39
CA GLN A 224 24.45 2.60 -9.01
C GLN A 224 24.68 3.09 -10.46
N LYS A 225 25.51 2.40 -11.25
CA LYS A 225 25.69 2.70 -12.70
C LYS A 225 24.50 2.25 -13.56
N GLY A 226 23.40 1.81 -12.92
CA GLY A 226 22.22 1.24 -13.56
C GLY A 226 21.11 2.26 -13.79
N PRO A 227 20.00 1.83 -14.44
CA PRO A 227 18.88 2.70 -14.78
C PRO A 227 17.80 2.77 -13.67
N ILE A 228 18.09 2.24 -12.49
CA ILE A 228 17.16 2.23 -11.35
C ILE A 228 17.18 3.62 -10.73
N LEU A 229 16.01 4.19 -10.44
CA LEU A 229 15.90 5.47 -9.72
C LEU A 229 15.35 5.22 -8.32
N PHE A 230 15.66 6.07 -7.35
CA PHE A 230 15.12 5.97 -5.99
C PHE A 230 14.83 7.33 -5.37
N GLY A 231 14.00 7.35 -4.32
CA GLY A 231 13.70 8.58 -3.60
C GLY A 231 12.99 8.34 -2.27
N MET A 232 13.05 9.32 -1.38
CA MET A 232 12.32 9.27 -0.12
C MET A 232 10.81 9.37 -0.38
N PRO A 233 9.98 8.58 0.32
CA PRO A 233 8.52 8.59 0.16
C PRO A 233 7.93 9.85 0.77
N THR A 234 8.11 10.99 0.08
CA THR A 234 7.55 12.30 0.43
C THR A 234 6.25 12.54 -0.32
N GLN A 235 5.38 13.41 0.19
CA GLN A 235 4.16 13.79 -0.54
C GLN A 235 4.49 14.37 -1.92
N MET A 236 5.58 15.14 -2.03
CA MET A 236 6.06 15.72 -3.28
C MET A 236 6.47 14.64 -4.28
N LEU A 237 7.26 13.64 -3.85
CA LEU A 237 7.62 12.53 -4.72
C LEU A 237 6.39 11.74 -5.14
N VAL A 238 5.46 11.45 -4.23
CA VAL A 238 4.21 10.74 -4.56
C VAL A 238 3.41 11.51 -5.61
N ALA A 239 3.31 12.85 -5.49
CA ALA A 239 2.65 13.70 -6.46
C ALA A 239 3.35 13.64 -7.83
N GLY A 240 4.68 13.81 -7.86
CA GLY A 240 5.46 13.73 -9.10
C GLY A 240 5.36 12.36 -9.78
N LEU A 241 5.37 11.26 -9.01
CA LEU A 241 5.17 9.91 -9.53
C LEU A 241 3.76 9.70 -10.11
N LEU A 242 2.74 10.38 -9.58
CA LEU A 242 1.39 10.34 -10.17
C LEU A 242 1.35 11.04 -11.52
N ASP A 243 2.03 12.18 -11.66
CA ASP A 243 2.05 12.96 -12.90
C ASP A 243 2.89 12.29 -14.00
N VAL A 244 4.06 11.74 -13.65
CA VAL A 244 4.93 11.00 -14.59
C VAL A 244 4.27 9.72 -15.10
N LEU A 245 3.39 9.10 -14.31
CA LEU A 245 2.76 7.81 -14.63
C LEU A 245 1.28 7.92 -15.03
N ARG A 246 0.84 9.11 -15.44
CA ARG A 246 -0.48 9.38 -16.03
C ARG A 246 -0.51 9.22 -17.56
N VAL A 247 0.64 8.95 -18.17
CA VAL A 247 0.80 8.64 -19.60
C VAL A 247 0.70 7.13 -19.81
#